data_AF-A0A368EWW3-F1
#
_entry.id   AF-A0A368EWW3-F1
#
_cell.length_a   1.000
_cell.length_b   1.000
_cell.length_c   1.000
_cell.angle_alpha   90.00
_cell.angle_beta   90.00
_cell.angle_gamma   90.00
#
_symmetry.space_group_name_H-M   'P 1'
#
loop_
_entity.id
_entity.type
_entity.pdbx_description
1 polymer ?
#
loop_
_entity_poly.entity_id
_entity_poly.type
_entity_poly.pdbx_seq_one_letter_code
_entity_poly.pdbx_strand_id
1 'polypeptide(L)'
;MPVFMMGGEDMTCPICHKTVPSDEADVHLVMCLTRPKITYNDDVLTEDKGECSICLEEMLTGAVIARLPCLCIYHKQYDFFHQFNFENSVKIVKIGTYC
;
A
#
# COMPACT_ATOMS: atom_id res chain seq x y z
N MET A 1 -38.73 -14.52 -2.71
CA MET A 1 -38.25 -14.26 -1.34
C MET A 1 -36.76 -13.96 -1.45
N PRO A 2 -36.30 -12.75 -1.07
CA PRO A 2 -34.89 -12.40 -1.22
C PRO A 2 -34.09 -13.16 -0.17
N VAL A 3 -33.08 -13.89 -0.65
CA VAL A 3 -32.10 -14.60 0.18
C VAL A 3 -31.12 -13.54 0.68
N PHE A 4 -31.40 -12.94 1.84
CA PHE A 4 -30.41 -12.15 2.57
C PHE A 4 -29.35 -13.12 3.09
N MET A 5 -28.28 -13.31 2.32
CA MET A 5 -27.11 -14.04 2.77
C MET A 5 -26.39 -13.21 3.84
N MET A 6 -26.02 -13.92 4.90
CA MET A 6 -25.47 -13.44 6.16
C MET A 6 -24.28 -12.50 5.93
N GLY A 7 -24.35 -11.30 6.53
CA GLY A 7 -23.19 -10.43 6.66
C GLY A 7 -22.20 -11.08 7.60
N GLY A 8 -21.05 -11.50 7.07
CA GLY A 8 -19.90 -11.88 7.87
C GLY A 8 -19.53 -10.72 8.79
N GLU A 9 -19.33 -11.02 10.08
CA GLU A 9 -18.90 -10.05 11.08
C GLU A 9 -17.53 -9.50 10.66
N ASP A 10 -17.50 -8.22 10.33
CA ASP A 10 -16.29 -7.49 9.99
C ASP A 10 -15.29 -7.57 11.16
N MET A 11 -14.11 -8.11 10.88
CA MET A 11 -13.11 -8.40 11.91
C MET A 11 -11.98 -7.38 11.89
N THR A 12 -11.56 -6.97 13.09
CA THR A 12 -10.49 -5.99 13.24
C THR A 12 -9.14 -6.69 13.23
N CYS A 13 -8.26 -6.28 12.32
CA CYS A 13 -6.92 -6.84 12.24
C CYS A 13 -6.08 -6.35 13.44
N PRO A 14 -5.48 -7.24 14.25
CA PRO A 14 -4.69 -6.85 15.42
C PRO A 14 -3.35 -6.17 15.07
N ILE A 15 -2.98 -6.11 13.78
CA ILE A 15 -1.69 -5.60 13.30
C ILE A 15 -1.81 -4.17 12.78
N CYS A 16 -2.91 -3.84 12.10
CA CYS A 16 -3.18 -2.50 11.58
C CYS A 16 -4.38 -1.81 12.22
N HIS A 17 -5.11 -2.50 13.10
CA HIS A 17 -6.38 -2.05 13.70
C HIS A 17 -7.46 -1.67 12.68
N LYS A 18 -7.32 -2.12 11.42
CA LYS A 18 -8.29 -1.88 10.35
C LYS A 18 -9.38 -2.94 10.40
N THR A 19 -10.61 -2.53 10.17
CA THR A 19 -11.74 -3.43 9.97
C THR A 19 -11.67 -4.06 8.59
N VAL A 20 -11.75 -5.38 8.51
CA VAL A 20 -11.64 -6.19 7.30
C VAL A 20 -12.85 -7.12 7.22
N PRO A 21 -13.51 -7.26 6.06
CA PRO A 21 -14.60 -8.23 5.91
C PRO A 21 -14.10 -9.66 6.17
N SER A 22 -14.94 -10.50 6.79
CA SER A 22 -14.54 -11.86 7.22
C SER A 22 -14.02 -12.72 6.06
N ASP A 23 -14.58 -12.54 4.86
CA ASP A 23 -14.20 -13.29 3.66
C ASP A 23 -12.76 -13.01 3.18
N GLU A 24 -12.20 -11.84 3.53
CA GLU A 24 -10.85 -11.41 3.11
C GLU A 24 -9.86 -11.34 4.27
N ALA A 25 -10.29 -11.65 5.48
CA ALA A 25 -9.51 -11.41 6.67
C ALA A 25 -8.29 -12.30 6.80
N ASP A 26 -8.38 -13.58 6.44
CA ASP A 26 -7.24 -14.51 6.45
C ASP A 26 -6.12 -14.00 5.53
N VAL A 27 -6.49 -13.50 4.34
CA VAL A 27 -5.53 -12.96 3.38
C VAL A 27 -4.92 -11.65 3.90
N HIS A 28 -5.74 -10.76 4.46
CA HIS A 28 -5.25 -9.54 5.11
C HIS A 28 -4.28 -9.83 6.25
N LEU A 29 -4.57 -10.84 7.09
CA LEU A 29 -3.71 -11.22 8.20
C LEU A 29 -2.37 -11.75 7.71
N VAL A 30 -2.35 -12.66 6.73
CA VAL A 30 -1.11 -13.18 6.15
C VAL A 30 -0.28 -12.02 5.58
N MET A 31 -0.87 -11.11 4.83
CA MET A 31 -0.17 -9.94 4.29
C MET A 31 0.33 -8.97 5.38
N CYS A 32 -0.48 -8.72 6.41
CA CYS A 32 -0.07 -7.86 7.52
C CYS A 32 1.03 -8.50 8.38
N LEU A 33 1.03 -9.82 8.56
CA LEU A 33 2.09 -10.56 9.26
C LEU A 33 3.37 -10.60 8.44
N THR A 34 3.25 -10.80 7.13
CA THR A 34 4.39 -10.92 6.21
C THR A 34 4.92 -9.58 5.71
N ARG A 35 4.38 -8.45 6.21
CA ARG A 35 4.76 -7.07 5.84
C ARG A 35 6.23 -6.99 5.41
N PRO A 36 6.50 -7.03 4.10
CA PRO A 36 7.87 -7.07 3.64
C PRO A 36 8.51 -5.75 4.04
N LYS A 37 9.61 -5.79 4.79
CA LYS A 37 10.40 -4.60 5.07
C LYS A 37 11.06 -4.16 3.77
N ILE A 38 10.33 -3.40 2.95
CA ILE A 38 10.88 -2.81 1.74
C ILE A 38 11.80 -1.68 2.18
N THR A 39 13.08 -1.84 1.88
CA THR A 39 14.08 -0.79 2.07
C THR A 39 13.92 0.23 0.95
N TYR A 40 13.64 1.48 1.30
CA TYR A 40 13.65 2.61 0.38
C TYR A 40 14.66 3.64 0.88
N ASN A 41 15.18 4.44 -0.04
CA ASN A 41 16.00 5.60 0.29
C ASN A 41 15.11 6.83 0.31
N ASP A 42 15.24 7.64 1.36
CA ASP A 42 14.64 8.96 1.40
C ASP A 42 15.46 9.90 0.50
N ASP A 43 14.79 10.57 -0.43
CA ASP A 43 15.42 11.47 -1.40
C ASP A 43 14.52 12.71 -1.61
N VAL A 44 15.09 13.78 -2.15
CA VAL A 44 14.36 15.02 -2.47
C VAL A 44 14.50 15.28 -3.97
N LEU A 45 13.38 15.51 -4.66
CA LEU A 45 13.42 15.83 -6.08
C LEU A 45 14.19 17.12 -6.32
N THR A 46 15.20 17.06 -7.18
CA THR A 46 15.95 18.24 -7.67
C THR A 46 15.36 18.83 -8.94
N GLU A 47 14.42 18.12 -9.57
CA GLU A 47 13.70 18.49 -10.78
C GLU A 47 12.31 17.84 -10.74
N ASP A 48 11.34 18.37 -11.47
CA ASP A 48 9.98 17.81 -11.50
C ASP A 48 10.02 16.42 -12.17
N LYS A 49 9.38 15.43 -11.54
CA LYS A 49 9.31 14.06 -12.08
C LYS A 49 7.89 13.55 -12.11
N GLY A 50 7.25 13.65 -13.28
CA GLY A 50 6.01 12.95 -13.61
C GLY A 50 4.97 12.90 -12.47
N GLU A 51 4.24 11.78 -12.42
CA GLU A 51 3.18 11.54 -11.45
C GLU A 51 3.47 10.33 -10.57
N CYS A 52 3.04 10.40 -9.31
CA CYS A 52 3.16 9.31 -8.35
C CYS A 52 2.20 8.18 -8.68
N SER A 53 2.69 6.95 -8.93
CA SER A 53 1.80 5.82 -9.24
C SER A 53 0.92 5.35 -8.07
N ILE A 54 1.05 5.96 -6.88
CA ILE A 54 0.25 5.66 -5.68
C ILE A 54 -0.86 6.69 -5.49
N CYS A 55 -0.51 7.97 -5.38
CA CYS A 55 -1.49 9.04 -5.16
C CYS A 55 -1.95 9.74 -6.45
N LEU A 56 -1.31 9.44 -7.58
CA LEU A 56 -1.55 10.05 -8.90
C LEU A 56 -1.38 11.57 -8.92
N GLU A 57 -0.59 12.10 -7.97
CA GLU A 57 -0.24 13.52 -7.90
C GLU A 57 1.13 13.78 -8.55
N GLU A 58 1.30 14.97 -9.10
CA GLU A 58 2.57 15.40 -9.70
C GLU A 58 3.66 15.52 -8.65
N MET A 59 4.85 14.96 -8.94
CA MET A 59 6.02 15.15 -8.08
C MET A 59 6.80 16.36 -8.54
N LEU A 60 6.66 17.44 -7.80
CA LEU A 60 7.38 18.68 -8.05
C LEU A 60 8.75 18.68 -7.38
N THR A 61 9.62 19.53 -7.91
CA THR A 61 10.94 19.81 -7.35
C THR A 61 10.81 20.26 -5.89
N GLY A 62 11.61 19.66 -5.01
CA GLY A 62 11.56 19.89 -3.56
C GLY A 62 10.62 18.95 -2.79
N ALA A 63 9.88 18.06 -3.46
CA ALA A 63 9.08 17.04 -2.79
C ALA A 63 9.95 15.94 -2.17
N VAL A 64 9.56 15.47 -0.99
CA VAL A 64 10.23 14.36 -0.28
C VAL A 64 9.66 13.04 -0.78
N ILE A 65 10.54 12.20 -1.32
CA ILE A 65 10.17 10.92 -1.91
C ILE A 65 10.88 9.74 -1.25
N ALA A 66 10.25 8.59 -1.37
CA ALA A 66 10.84 7.28 -1.12
C ALA A 66 11.22 6.66 -2.46
N ARG A 67 12.52 6.38 -2.64
CA ARG A 67 13.08 5.70 -3.81
C ARG A 67 13.32 4.23 -3.48
N LEU A 68 12.62 3.33 -4.15
CA LEU A 68 12.81 1.90 -4.00
C LEU A 68 14.09 1.43 -4.72
N PRO A 69 14.60 0.21 -4.43
CA PRO A 69 15.79 -0.34 -5.08
C PRO A 69 15.64 -0.47 -6.59
N CYS A 70 14.39 -0.52 -7.08
CA CYS A 70 14.08 -0.55 -8.49
C CYS A 70 13.93 0.82 -9.17
N LEU A 71 14.36 1.89 -8.51
CA LEU A 71 14.32 3.26 -9.01
C LEU A 71 12.91 3.86 -9.12
N CYS A 72 11.85 3.11 -8.82
CA CYS A 72 10.53 3.70 -8.62
C CYS A 72 10.55 4.70 -7.45
N ILE A 73 9.95 5.86 -7.69
CA ILE A 73 9.87 6.98 -6.75
C ILE A 73 8.42 7.20 -6.33
N TYR A 74 8.20 7.58 -5.07
CA TYR A 74 6.86 7.82 -4.52
C TYR A 74 6.89 8.89 -3.43
N HIS A 75 5.78 9.58 -3.19
CA HIS A 75 5.65 10.52 -2.08
C HIS A 75 5.77 9.80 -0.73
N LYS A 76 6.71 10.23 0.12
CA LYS A 76 6.96 9.64 1.45
C LYS A 76 5.75 9.74 2.39
N GLN A 77 4.94 10.80 2.25
CA GLN A 77 3.78 11.05 3.11
C GLN A 77 2.67 10.00 2.93
N TYR A 78 2.61 9.35 1.76
CA TYR A 78 1.81 8.15 1.57
C TYR A 78 2.61 6.98 2.09
N ASP A 79 2.59 6.81 3.42
CA ASP A 79 3.20 5.67 4.06
C ASP A 79 2.61 4.39 3.43
N PHE A 80 3.46 3.76 2.63
CA PHE A 80 3.19 2.58 1.82
C PHE A 80 2.67 1.42 2.68
N PHE A 81 2.91 1.46 4.00
CA PHE A 81 2.47 0.47 4.97
C PHE A 81 1.16 0.81 5.69
N HIS A 82 0.69 2.04 5.63
CA HIS A 82 -0.54 2.43 6.32
C HIS A 82 -1.79 2.24 5.45
N GLN A 83 -1.65 2.35 4.12
CA GLN A 83 -2.75 2.19 3.16
C GLN A 83 -2.82 0.76 2.54
N PHE A 84 -2.57 -0.29 3.34
CA PHE A 84 -2.82 -1.66 2.88
C PHE A 84 -4.34 -1.89 2.73
N ASN A 85 -4.83 -1.75 1.51
CA ASN A 85 -6.07 -2.35 1.02
C ASN A 85 -5.67 -3.47 0.05
N PHE A 86 -6.44 -4.56 0.03
CA PHE A 86 -6.17 -5.77 -0.75
C PHE A 86 -5.79 -5.48 -2.21
N GLU A 87 -6.44 -4.49 -2.84
CA GLU A 87 -6.14 -4.03 -4.21
C GLU A 87 -4.75 -3.39 -4.38
N ASN A 88 -4.23 -2.73 -3.35
CA ASN A 88 -2.90 -2.12 -3.36
C ASN A 88 -1.79 -3.12 -3.01
N SER A 89 -2.06 -4.18 -2.25
CA SER A 89 -1.06 -5.22 -1.92
C SER A 89 -0.52 -5.96 -3.14
N VAL A 90 -1.35 -6.23 -4.15
CA VAL A 90 -0.89 -6.83 -5.40
C VAL A 90 0.02 -5.87 -6.16
N LYS A 91 -0.29 -4.56 -6.14
CA LYS A 91 0.59 -3.53 -6.74
C LYS A 91 1.91 -3.43 -5.97
N ILE A 92 1.88 -3.50 -4.64
CA ILE A 92 3.06 -3.42 -3.77
C ILE A 92 4.01 -4.60 -3.97
N VAL A 93 3.49 -5.83 -3.87
CA VAL A 93 4.30 -7.02 -4.14
C VAL A 93 4.77 -6.97 -5.58
N LYS A 94 3.92 -6.53 -6.53
CA LYS A 94 4.35 -6.37 -7.92
C LYS A 94 5.44 -5.31 -8.12
N ILE A 95 5.40 -4.19 -7.43
CA ILE A 95 6.45 -3.16 -7.52
C ILE A 95 7.75 -3.67 -6.91
N GLY A 96 7.69 -4.43 -5.81
CA GLY A 96 8.89 -5.02 -5.20
C GLY A 96 9.45 -6.27 -5.89
N THR A 97 8.67 -6.92 -6.78
CA THR A 97 9.07 -8.18 -7.47
C THR A 97 9.03 -8.16 -9.00
N TYR A 98 8.38 -7.17 -9.61
CA TYR A 98 8.27 -6.94 -11.06
C TYR A 98 8.77 -5.55 -11.48
N CYS A 99 9.26 -4.76 -10.54
CA CYS A 99 10.63 -4.35 -10.72
C CYS A 99 11.57 -5.53 -10.40
#